data_AF-A0A1X0JEC8-F1
#
_entry.id   AF-A0A1X0JEC8-F1
#
_cell.length_a   1.000
_cell.length_b   1.000
_cell.length_c   1.000
_cell.angle_alpha   90.00
_cell.angle_beta   90.00
_cell.angle_gamma   90.00
#
_symmetry.space_group_name_H-M   'P 1'
#
loop_
_entity.id
_entity.type
_entity.pdbx_description
1 polymer ?
#
loop_
_entity_poly.entity_id
_entity_poly.type
_entity_poly.pdbx_seq_one_letter_code
_entity_poly.pdbx_strand_id
1 'polypeptide(L)'
;MTEPDRAFGVVERTIRRRTFGTLSTLTRRGSPHATGVVYAVSPPSQPLMLYVTTRTTTVKVANIRTEPGVAFVIPVPHRGIPLFPPAAVQFQADATIVGADDTAALHAFEASWFHRRILGTEQHIVTEGANMCFIAIRPRRTLYTYGIGMSALDILRHPRQAISRIDLPAGR
;
A
#
# COMPACT_ATOMS: atom_id res chain seq x y z
N MET A 1 -23.70 -0.39 11.78
CA MET A 1 -22.62 -0.36 10.76
C MET A 1 -23.27 -0.08 9.42
N THR A 2 -22.94 1.05 8.81
CA THR A 2 -23.57 1.49 7.56
C THR A 2 -23.05 0.65 6.38
N GLU A 3 -23.76 0.66 5.24
CA GLU A 3 -23.31 -0.03 4.02
C GLU A 3 -21.93 0.47 3.52
N PRO A 4 -21.62 1.79 3.55
CA PRO A 4 -20.27 2.31 3.33
C PRO A 4 -19.21 1.72 4.26
N ASP A 5 -19.50 1.58 5.56
CA ASP A 5 -18.56 1.00 6.53
C ASP A 5 -18.26 -0.48 6.21
N ARG A 6 -19.27 -1.22 5.73
CA ARG A 6 -19.09 -2.61 5.30
C ARG A 6 -18.22 -2.71 4.05
N ALA A 7 -18.46 -1.86 3.06
CA ALA A 7 -17.68 -1.81 1.82
C ALA A 7 -16.21 -1.45 2.10
N PHE A 8 -15.98 -0.43 2.93
CA PHE A 8 -14.65 -0.08 3.41
C PHE A 8 -13.98 -1.26 4.14
N GLY A 9 -14.69 -1.92 5.06
CA GLY A 9 -14.14 -3.07 5.79
C GLY A 9 -13.68 -4.23 4.89
N VAL A 10 -14.34 -4.46 3.74
CA VAL A 10 -13.90 -5.45 2.74
C VAL A 10 -12.60 -5.02 2.07
N VAL A 11 -12.49 -3.75 1.67
CA VAL A 11 -11.30 -3.21 1.02
C VAL A 11 -10.13 -3.12 1.98
N GLU A 12 -10.35 -2.61 3.18
CA GLU A 12 -9.35 -2.52 4.25
C GLU A 12 -8.76 -3.91 4.55
N ARG A 13 -9.62 -4.93 4.73
CA ARG A 13 -9.18 -6.32 4.92
C ARG A 13 -8.39 -6.84 3.73
N THR A 14 -8.74 -6.43 2.51
CA THR A 14 -8.02 -6.82 1.30
C THR A 14 -6.63 -6.21 1.26
N ILE A 15 -6.49 -4.91 1.53
CA ILE A 15 -5.19 -4.21 1.65
C ILE A 15 -4.30 -4.90 2.68
N ARG A 16 -4.85 -5.21 3.86
CA ARG A 16 -4.13 -5.84 5.00
C ARG A 16 -3.64 -7.26 4.72
N ARG A 17 -4.27 -7.98 3.79
CA ARG A 17 -3.89 -9.36 3.40
C ARG A 17 -2.84 -9.40 2.29
N ARG A 18 -2.42 -8.25 1.78
CA ARG A 18 -1.42 -8.13 0.73
C ARG A 18 -0.18 -7.47 1.29
N THR A 19 0.94 -7.79 0.67
CA THR A 19 2.27 -7.36 1.08
C THR A 19 3.01 -6.65 -0.05
N PHE A 20 2.45 -6.62 -1.26
CA PHE A 20 3.08 -6.05 -2.44
C PHE A 20 2.16 -5.06 -3.15
N GLY A 21 2.74 -3.97 -3.64
CA GLY A 21 2.05 -3.03 -4.50
C GLY A 21 3.02 -2.21 -5.34
N THR A 22 2.46 -1.28 -6.11
CA THR A 22 3.20 -0.35 -6.94
C THR A 22 3.04 1.05 -6.37
N LEU A 23 4.15 1.64 -5.94
CA LEU A 23 4.24 3.02 -5.50
C LEU A 23 4.65 3.90 -6.68
N SER A 24 3.81 4.86 -7.03
CA SER A 24 4.07 5.87 -8.04
C SER A 24 4.38 7.21 -7.38
N THR A 25 5.52 7.79 -7.73
CA THR A 25 6.03 9.06 -7.23
C THR A 25 6.28 10.01 -8.40
N LEU A 26 6.42 11.30 -8.12
CA LEU A 26 6.79 12.31 -9.12
C LEU A 26 8.22 12.76 -8.90
N THR A 27 9.00 12.89 -9.97
CA THR A 27 10.28 13.59 -9.91
C THR A 27 10.05 15.09 -9.64
N ARG A 28 11.11 15.82 -9.28
CA ARG A 28 11.06 17.28 -9.16
C ARG A 28 10.49 18.00 -10.40
N ARG A 29 10.63 17.40 -11.59
CA ARG A 29 10.11 17.95 -12.85
C ARG A 29 8.69 17.45 -13.19
N GLY A 30 8.04 16.73 -12.28
CA GLY A 30 6.70 16.18 -12.47
C GLY A 30 6.65 14.90 -13.32
N SER A 31 7.79 14.29 -13.67
CA SER A 31 7.79 13.03 -14.42
C SER A 31 7.40 11.87 -13.51
N PRO A 32 6.48 10.97 -13.91
CA PRO A 32 6.07 9.85 -13.09
C PRO A 32 7.16 8.78 -13.01
N HIS A 33 7.32 8.18 -11.83
CA HIS A 33 8.18 7.03 -11.59
C HIS A 33 7.46 6.00 -10.72
N ALA A 34 7.26 4.80 -11.26
CA ALA A 34 6.57 3.70 -10.61
C ALA A 34 7.56 2.63 -10.15
N THR A 35 7.41 2.15 -8.91
CA THR A 35 8.27 1.11 -8.34
C THR A 35 7.45 0.05 -7.63
N GLY A 36 7.77 -1.23 -7.82
CA GLY A 36 7.27 -2.31 -6.99
C GLY A 36 7.83 -2.19 -5.57
N VAL A 37 6.98 -2.36 -4.57
CA VAL A 37 7.37 -2.26 -3.16
C VAL A 37 6.69 -3.32 -2.33
N VAL A 38 7.41 -3.83 -1.33
CA VAL A 38 6.79 -4.56 -0.24
C VAL A 38 6.34 -3.57 0.83
N TYR A 39 5.15 -3.77 1.37
CA TYR A 39 4.58 -2.91 2.40
C TYR A 39 4.01 -3.73 3.55
N ALA A 40 4.05 -3.13 4.74
CA ALA A 40 3.28 -3.53 5.90
C ALA A 40 2.15 -2.52 6.16
N VAL A 41 1.17 -2.89 6.97
CA VAL A 41 0.02 -2.03 7.31
C VAL A 41 -0.03 -1.85 8.82
N SER A 42 -0.37 -0.64 9.30
CA SER A 42 -0.70 -0.37 10.71
C SER A 42 -1.74 -1.38 11.23
N PRO A 43 -1.90 -1.63 12.54
CA PRO A 43 -2.96 -2.53 13.02
C PRO A 43 -4.38 -1.98 12.77
N PRO A 44 -5.45 -2.81 12.76
CA PRO A 44 -6.84 -2.37 12.56
C PRO A 44 -7.38 -1.41 13.63
N SER A 45 -6.73 -1.33 14.79
CA SER A 45 -7.04 -0.38 15.86
C SER A 45 -6.51 1.03 15.60
N GLN A 46 -5.71 1.23 14.55
CA GLN A 46 -5.14 2.51 14.15
C GLN A 46 -5.65 2.90 12.76
N PRO A 47 -5.59 4.19 12.39
CA PRO A 47 -5.86 4.63 11.03
C PRO A 47 -5.02 3.86 10.00
N LEU A 48 -5.59 3.65 8.82
CA LEU A 48 -4.98 2.92 7.72
C LEU A 48 -3.72 3.64 7.27
N MET A 49 -2.57 3.03 7.58
CA MET A 49 -1.25 3.50 7.19
C MET A 49 -0.50 2.34 6.58
N LEU A 50 0.16 2.59 5.46
CA LEU A 50 1.06 1.63 4.84
C LEU A 50 2.50 2.07 5.10
N TYR A 51 3.38 1.13 5.39
CA TYR A 51 4.80 1.38 5.61
C TYR A 51 5.62 0.58 4.60
N VAL A 52 6.54 1.25 3.94
CA VAL A 52 7.51 0.62 3.02
C VAL A 52 8.90 0.81 3.60
N THR A 53 9.63 -0.28 3.82
CA THR A 53 11.06 -0.20 4.18
C THR A 53 11.91 0.09 2.95
N THR A 54 12.88 0.99 3.08
CA THR A 54 13.80 1.34 1.99
C THR A 54 15.04 2.07 2.51
N ARG A 55 15.86 2.57 1.59
CA ARG A 55 17.05 3.39 1.90
C ARG A 55 16.79 4.85 1.58
N THR A 56 17.38 5.73 2.38
CA THR A 56 17.30 7.18 2.22
C THR A 56 17.85 7.69 0.88
N THR A 57 18.68 6.89 0.20
CA THR A 57 19.33 7.22 -1.09
C THR A 57 18.51 6.83 -2.32
N THR A 58 17.36 6.17 -2.16
CA THR A 58 16.56 5.72 -3.30
C THR A 58 15.85 6.87 -4.02
N VAL A 59 15.61 6.71 -5.32
CA VAL A 59 14.89 7.71 -6.14
C VAL A 59 13.49 8.00 -5.57
N LYS A 60 12.76 6.98 -5.09
CA LYS A 60 11.44 7.16 -4.47
C LYS A 60 11.49 8.07 -3.24
N VAL A 61 12.54 7.97 -2.41
CA VAL A 61 12.73 8.83 -1.24
C VAL A 61 13.06 10.26 -1.66
N ALA A 62 13.96 10.44 -2.64
CA ALA A 62 14.28 11.76 -3.17
C ALA A 62 13.06 12.46 -3.78
N ASN A 63 12.23 11.70 -4.51
CA ASN A 63 10.97 12.17 -5.07
C ASN A 63 9.99 12.61 -3.97
N ILE A 64 9.73 11.75 -2.98
CA ILE A 64 8.79 12.04 -1.88
C ILE A 64 9.21 13.24 -1.04
N ARG A 65 10.52 13.44 -0.82
CA ARG A 65 11.05 14.63 -0.13
C ARG A 65 10.74 15.93 -0.89
N THR A 66 10.57 15.87 -2.20
CA THR A 66 10.27 17.03 -3.04
C THR A 66 8.77 17.19 -3.24
N GLU A 67 8.05 16.09 -3.46
CA GLU A 67 6.61 16.03 -3.69
C GLU A 67 6.02 14.86 -2.89
N PRO A 68 5.35 15.12 -1.76
CA PRO A 68 4.82 14.06 -0.88
C PRO A 68 3.58 13.37 -1.47
N GLY A 69 2.92 13.95 -2.47
CA GLY A 69 1.79 13.33 -3.15
C GLY A 69 2.20 12.09 -3.94
N VAL A 70 1.62 10.95 -3.61
CA VAL A 70 1.89 9.67 -4.27
C VAL A 70 0.60 8.97 -4.70
N ALA A 71 0.73 8.00 -5.60
CA ALA A 71 -0.33 7.06 -5.93
C ALA A 71 0.14 5.62 -5.65
N PHE A 72 -0.79 4.77 -5.22
CA PHE A 72 -0.49 3.39 -4.86
C PHE A 72 -1.50 2.43 -5.50
N VAL A 73 -1.00 1.31 -6.01
CA VAL A 73 -1.82 0.23 -6.60
C VAL A 73 -1.49 -1.09 -5.93
N ILE A 74 -2.49 -1.80 -5.43
CA ILE A 74 -2.38 -3.13 -4.83
C ILE A 74 -3.08 -4.12 -5.75
N PRO A 75 -2.35 -4.99 -6.45
CA PRO A 75 -2.95 -6.09 -7.19
C PRO A 75 -3.52 -7.14 -6.23
N VAL A 76 -4.68 -7.68 -6.56
CA VAL A 76 -5.41 -8.68 -5.79
C VAL A 76 -5.67 -9.89 -6.71
N PRO A 77 -4.75 -10.88 -6.72
CA PRO A 77 -4.91 -12.08 -7.54
C PRO A 77 -6.17 -12.87 -7.16
N HIS A 78 -6.85 -13.40 -8.17
CA HIS A 78 -7.98 -14.33 -7.99
C HIS A 78 -7.44 -15.71 -7.60
N ARG A 79 -7.90 -16.22 -6.45
CA ARG A 79 -7.49 -17.55 -5.98
C ARG A 79 -8.00 -18.61 -6.95
N GLY A 80 -7.12 -19.50 -7.39
CA GLY A 80 -7.46 -20.62 -8.27
C GLY A 80 -7.58 -20.29 -9.76
N ILE A 81 -7.36 -19.04 -10.18
CA ILE A 81 -7.43 -18.66 -11.61
C ILE A 81 -6.23 -17.77 -11.99
N PRO A 82 -5.03 -18.35 -12.14
CA PRO A 82 -3.78 -17.60 -12.30
C PRO A 82 -3.68 -16.79 -13.61
N LEU A 83 -4.45 -17.16 -14.65
CA LEU A 83 -4.48 -16.46 -15.94
C LEU A 83 -5.51 -15.31 -15.99
N PHE A 84 -6.36 -15.17 -14.98
CA PHE A 84 -7.34 -14.11 -14.95
C PHE A 84 -6.70 -12.81 -14.43
N PRO A 85 -6.95 -11.65 -15.08
CA PRO A 85 -6.40 -10.37 -14.62
C PRO A 85 -6.72 -10.12 -13.14
N PRO A 86 -5.78 -9.60 -12.35
CA PRO A 86 -6.02 -9.36 -10.94
C PRO A 86 -7.06 -8.25 -10.75
N ALA A 87 -7.87 -8.39 -9.70
CA ALA A 87 -8.58 -7.27 -9.11
C ALA A 87 -7.56 -6.25 -8.55
N ALA A 88 -7.99 -5.02 -8.24
CA ALA A 88 -7.07 -4.00 -7.74
C ALA A 88 -7.72 -3.07 -6.71
N VAL A 89 -6.89 -2.57 -5.80
CA VAL A 89 -7.18 -1.40 -4.95
C VAL A 89 -6.20 -0.30 -5.30
N GLN A 90 -6.69 0.92 -5.49
CA GLN A 90 -5.92 2.04 -6.00
C GLN A 90 -6.28 3.32 -5.25
N PHE A 91 -5.30 4.14 -4.89
CA PHE A 91 -5.58 5.40 -4.20
C PHE A 91 -4.44 6.40 -4.35
N GLN A 92 -4.79 7.68 -4.17
CA GLN A 92 -3.82 8.73 -3.91
C GLN A 92 -3.55 8.80 -2.40
N ALA A 93 -2.33 9.16 -2.03
CA ALA A 93 -1.88 9.23 -0.66
C ALA A 93 -0.90 10.38 -0.47
N ASP A 94 -0.69 10.76 0.78
CA ASP A 94 0.41 11.60 1.20
C ASP A 94 1.47 10.70 1.87
N ALA A 95 2.71 10.86 1.44
CA ALA A 95 3.83 10.06 1.92
C ALA A 95 4.83 10.91 2.71
N THR A 96 5.33 10.35 3.81
CA THR A 96 6.40 10.95 4.62
C THR A 96 7.52 9.95 4.82
N ILE A 97 8.74 10.48 5.00
CA ILE A 97 9.93 9.66 5.30
C ILE A 97 10.13 9.68 6.81
N VAL A 98 10.16 8.51 7.44
CA VAL A 98 10.40 8.35 8.87
C VAL A 98 11.66 7.52 9.13
N GLY A 99 12.25 7.70 10.32
CA GLY A 99 13.50 7.05 10.72
C GLY A 99 13.39 5.52 10.80
N ALA A 100 14.53 4.84 10.84
CA ALA A 100 14.58 3.37 10.99
C ALA A 100 14.07 2.90 12.37
N ASP A 101 14.02 3.80 13.34
CA ASP A 101 13.55 3.63 14.71
C ASP A 101 12.07 3.98 14.91
N ASP A 102 11.34 4.30 13.83
CA ASP A 102 9.91 4.60 13.91
C ASP A 102 9.12 3.39 14.42
N THR A 103 8.54 3.54 15.62
CA THR A 103 7.89 2.46 16.34
C THR A 103 6.63 1.95 15.65
N ALA A 104 5.88 2.82 14.96
CA ALA A 104 4.68 2.44 14.25
C ALA A 104 5.01 1.60 13.00
N ALA A 105 6.05 1.99 12.26
CA ALA A 105 6.54 1.26 11.11
C ALA A 105 7.14 -0.10 11.51
N LEU A 106 7.97 -0.14 12.56
CA LEU A 106 8.52 -1.39 13.08
C LEU A 106 7.42 -2.35 13.52
N HIS A 107 6.46 -1.88 14.31
CA HIS A 107 5.33 -2.69 14.76
C HIS A 107 4.48 -3.24 13.59
N ALA A 108 4.28 -2.44 12.53
CA ALA A 108 3.58 -2.91 11.32
C ALA A 108 4.33 -4.07 10.64
N PHE A 109 5.66 -4.00 10.55
CA PHE A 109 6.48 -5.05 9.96
C PHE A 109 6.69 -6.25 10.90
N GLU A 110 6.53 -6.11 12.22
CA GLU A 110 6.60 -7.23 13.16
C GLU A 110 5.38 -8.16 13.09
N ALA A 111 4.27 -7.68 12.51
CA ALA A 111 3.00 -8.39 12.46
C ALA A 111 3.01 -9.71 11.66
N SER A 112 4.01 -9.96 10.81
CA SER A 112 4.13 -11.23 10.08
C SER A 112 5.56 -11.75 10.02
N TRP A 113 5.73 -13.07 9.95
CA TRP A 113 7.05 -13.69 9.75
C TRP A 113 7.75 -13.18 8.48
N PHE A 114 7.01 -12.98 7.38
CA PHE A 114 7.57 -12.52 6.12
C PHE A 114 8.12 -11.09 6.24
N HIS A 115 7.35 -10.19 6.86
CA HIS A 115 7.78 -8.81 7.09
C HIS A 115 8.96 -8.74 8.08
N ARG A 116 8.97 -9.55 9.15
CA ARG A 116 10.12 -9.68 10.06
C ARG A 116 11.39 -10.12 9.33
N ARG A 117 11.27 -11.07 8.39
CA ARG A 117 12.41 -11.51 7.57
C ARG A 117 12.95 -10.40 6.69
N ILE A 118 12.08 -9.61 6.07
CA ILE A 118 12.48 -8.45 5.26
C ILE A 118 13.18 -7.40 6.12
N LEU A 119 12.65 -7.08 7.31
CA LEU A 119 13.32 -6.16 8.23
C LEU A 119 14.72 -6.63 8.60
N GLY A 120 14.87 -7.91 8.95
CA GLY A 120 16.19 -8.45 9.32
C GLY A 120 17.21 -8.38 8.19
N THR A 121 16.78 -8.61 6.94
CA THR A 121 17.67 -8.46 5.77
C THR A 121 18.04 -7.00 5.51
N GLU A 122 17.09 -6.06 5.57
CA GLU A 122 17.38 -4.64 5.36
C GLU A 122 18.29 -4.09 6.47
N GLN A 123 18.06 -4.45 7.75
CA GLN A 123 18.90 -4.04 8.88
C GLN A 123 20.34 -4.53 8.74
N HIS A 124 20.56 -5.74 8.21
CA HIS A 124 21.91 -6.25 7.95
C HIS A 124 22.64 -5.48 6.83
N ILE A 125 21.91 -4.85 5.92
CA ILE A 125 22.52 -4.00 4.88
C ILE A 125 22.78 -2.58 5.40
N VAL A 126 22.05 -2.14 6.44
CA VAL A 126 22.32 -0.87 7.13
C VAL A 126 23.67 -0.88 7.83
N THR A 127 24.05 -2.03 8.41
CA THR A 127 25.37 -2.22 9.01
C THR A 127 26.54 -2.08 8.02
N GLU A 128 26.26 -2.06 6.71
CA GLU A 128 27.24 -1.85 5.62
C GLU A 128 27.31 -0.37 5.14
N GLY A 129 26.66 0.57 5.83
CA GLY A 129 26.79 2.02 5.60
C GLY A 129 25.64 2.70 4.86
N ALA A 130 24.50 2.03 4.69
CA ALA A 130 23.29 2.64 4.11
C ALA A 130 22.26 2.99 5.18
N ASN A 131 21.81 4.26 5.25
CA ASN A 131 20.76 4.66 6.21
C ASN A 131 19.38 4.17 5.74
N MET A 132 18.84 3.14 6.40
CA MET A 132 17.46 2.68 6.26
C MET A 132 16.47 3.75 6.75
N CYS A 133 15.30 3.76 6.15
CA CYS A 133 14.15 4.57 6.54
C CYS A 133 12.87 3.84 6.15
N PHE A 134 11.74 4.31 6.67
CA PHE A 134 10.44 3.92 6.15
C PHE A 134 9.80 5.05 5.38
N ILE A 135 8.98 4.68 4.40
CA ILE A 135 8.00 5.57 3.79
C ILE A 135 6.67 5.24 4.46
N ALA A 136 6.13 6.19 5.23
CA ALA A 136 4.79 6.12 5.78
C ALA A 136 3.80 6.72 4.77
N ILE A 137 2.82 5.94 4.34
CA ILE A 137 1.88 6.27 3.27
C ILE A 137 0.47 6.32 3.88
N ARG A 138 -0.11 7.52 3.90
CA ARG A 138 -1.47 7.76 4.36
C ARG A 138 -2.41 7.89 3.17
N PRO A 139 -3.32 6.93 2.92
CA PRO A 139 -4.33 7.09 1.88
C PRO A 139 -5.16 8.36 2.12
N ARG A 140 -5.47 9.08 1.05
CA ARG A 140 -6.42 10.19 1.08
C ARG A 140 -7.84 9.65 1.23
N ARG A 141 -8.82 10.55 1.23
CA ARG A 141 -10.24 10.28 1.55
C ARG A 141 -10.94 9.25 0.68
N THR A 142 -10.37 8.82 -0.45
CA THR A 142 -11.06 7.95 -1.41
C THR A 142 -10.15 6.83 -1.92
N LEU A 143 -10.67 5.61 -1.90
CA LEU A 143 -10.11 4.42 -2.54
C LEU A 143 -10.92 4.07 -3.79
N TYR A 144 -10.25 3.61 -4.82
CA TYR A 144 -10.84 3.06 -6.02
C TYR A 144 -10.57 1.56 -6.08
N THR A 145 -11.55 0.80 -6.52
CA THR A 145 -11.42 -0.65 -6.68
C THR A 145 -11.85 -1.12 -8.06
N TYR A 146 -11.24 -2.21 -8.48
CA TYR A 146 -11.62 -2.97 -9.66
C TYR A 146 -11.77 -4.44 -9.29
N GLY A 147 -12.95 -5.02 -9.49
CA GLY A 147 -13.23 -6.44 -9.29
C GLY A 147 -13.19 -6.92 -7.83
N ILE A 148 -13.14 -6.01 -6.86
CA ILE A 148 -13.10 -6.37 -5.43
C ILE A 148 -14.50 -6.79 -4.97
N GLY A 149 -14.59 -7.99 -4.40
CA GLY A 149 -15.86 -8.55 -3.92
C GLY A 149 -16.68 -9.28 -5.00
N MET A 150 -16.18 -9.36 -6.24
CA MET A 150 -16.83 -10.07 -7.35
C MET A 150 -16.07 -11.34 -7.72
N SER A 151 -16.79 -12.35 -8.23
CA SER A 151 -16.15 -13.52 -8.85
C SER A 151 -15.61 -13.15 -10.24
N ALA A 152 -14.65 -13.92 -10.76
CA ALA A 152 -14.11 -13.70 -12.12
C ALA A 152 -15.22 -13.78 -13.20
N LEU A 153 -16.20 -14.67 -13.00
CA LEU A 153 -17.35 -14.82 -13.88
C LEU A 153 -18.26 -13.59 -13.84
N ASP A 154 -18.48 -13.02 -12.65
CA ASP A 154 -19.29 -11.81 -12.50
C ASP A 154 -18.58 -10.59 -13.11
N ILE A 155 -17.25 -10.50 -13.00
CA ILE A 155 -16.46 -9.44 -13.64
C ILE A 155 -16.60 -9.52 -15.17
N LEU A 156 -16.55 -10.73 -15.75
CA LEU A 156 -16.72 -10.93 -17.20
C LEU A 156 -18.14 -10.59 -17.67
N ARG A 157 -19.16 -10.96 -16.89
CA ARG A 157 -20.57 -10.73 -17.24
C ARG A 157 -21.00 -9.28 -17.03
N HIS A 158 -20.44 -8.61 -16.02
CA HIS A 158 -20.84 -7.26 -15.59
C HIS A 158 -19.63 -6.34 -15.39
N PRO A 159 -18.81 -6.07 -16.43
CA PRO A 159 -17.57 -5.32 -16.28
C PRO A 159 -17.79 -3.89 -15.77
N ARG A 160 -18.94 -3.27 -16.07
CA ARG A 160 -19.29 -1.93 -15.57
C ARG A 160 -19.51 -1.88 -14.05
N GLN A 161 -19.87 -3.00 -13.44
CA GLN A 161 -20.09 -3.12 -11.99
C GLN A 161 -18.80 -3.42 -11.23
N ALA A 162 -17.70 -3.75 -11.94
CA ALA A 162 -16.43 -4.08 -11.33
C ALA A 162 -15.71 -2.85 -10.76
N ILE A 163 -16.07 -1.63 -11.18
CA ILE A 163 -15.45 -0.39 -10.69
C ILE A 163 -16.25 0.14 -9.51
N SER A 164 -15.59 0.42 -8.39
CA SER A 164 -16.21 1.06 -7.24
C SER A 164 -15.31 2.14 -6.64
N ARG A 165 -15.97 3.12 -6.00
CA ARG A 165 -15.36 4.23 -5.27
C ARG A 165 -15.82 4.13 -3.82
N ILE A 166 -14.87 4.15 -2.89
CA ILE A 166 -15.13 3.99 -1.46
C ILE A 166 -14.44 5.12 -0.73
N ASP A 167 -15.20 5.86 0.08
CA ASP A 167 -14.64 6.91 0.92
C ASP A 167 -14.13 6.32 2.25
N LEU A 168 -13.00 6.84 2.74
CA LEU A 168 -12.47 6.47 4.05
C LEU A 168 -13.36 7.05 5.14
N PRO A 169 -13.83 6.22 6.09
CA PRO A 169 -14.53 6.72 7.27
C PRO A 169 -13.63 7.66 8.08
N ALA A 170 -14.22 8.66 8.73
CA ALA A 170 -13.47 9.58 9.58
C ALA A 170 -12.77 8.81 10.71
N GLY A 171 -11.45 9.01 10.86
CA GLY A 171 -10.64 8.35 11.90
C GLY A 171 -10.21 6.91 11.59
N ARG A 172 -10.50 6.41 10.38
CA ARG A 172 -10.02 5.11 9.86
C ARG A 172 -8.93 5.28 8.82
#